data_AF-A0A2D5I978-F1
#
_entry.id   AF-A0A2D5I978-F1
#
_cell.length_a   1.000
_cell.length_b   1.000
_cell.length_c   1.000
_cell.angle_alpha   90.00
_cell.angle_beta   90.00
_cell.angle_gamma   90.00
#
_symmetry.space_group_name_H-M   'P 1'
#
loop_
_entity.id
_entity.type
_entity.pdbx_description
1 polymer ?
#
loop_
_entity_poly.entity_id
_entity_poly.type
_entity_poly.pdbx_seq_one_letter_code
_entity_poly.pdbx_strand_id
1 'polypeptide(L)'
;MLLHGWAGSLAQSAGAVDTRSIGAILTATYVAISGAAGEKRDWDRFRNLFAERATLSFFGRGQDGKFGRTDMTPASQNERSDASLQAGGFFEIEIHRRSERFGNIAHVCSTYAPRREASDPQAFARGINSF
;
A
#
# COMPACT_ATOMS: atom_id res chain seq x y z
N MET A 1 34.32 8.15 22.16
CA MET A 1 33.73 7.51 20.96
C MET A 1 32.25 7.85 20.94
N LEU A 2 31.86 8.86 20.17
CA LEU A 2 30.47 9.36 20.13
C LEU A 2 29.61 8.39 19.32
N LEU A 3 28.72 7.66 20.00
CA LEU A 3 27.65 6.89 19.38
C LEU A 3 26.73 7.86 18.65
N HIS A 4 26.87 7.95 17.33
CA HIS A 4 25.84 8.58 16.50
C HIS A 4 24.63 7.66 16.57
N GLY A 5 23.64 8.04 17.38
CA GLY A 5 22.35 7.37 17.42
C GLY A 5 21.78 7.32 16.01
N TRP A 6 21.59 6.13 15.47
CA TRP A 6 20.84 5.94 14.24
C TRP A 6 19.39 6.32 14.52
N ALA A 7 19.00 7.55 14.16
CA ALA A 7 17.61 7.91 14.00
C ALA A 7 17.12 7.24 12.71
N GLY A 8 16.84 5.94 12.78
CA GLY A 8 16.13 5.26 11.72
C GLY A 8 14.81 5.99 11.47
N SER A 9 14.48 6.29 10.22
CA SER A 9 13.17 6.83 9.86
C SER A 9 12.14 5.71 10.07
N LEU A 10 11.40 5.81 11.17
CA LEU A 10 10.23 4.97 11.44
C LEU A 10 9.02 5.53 10.69
N ALA A 11 7.96 4.73 10.61
CA ALA A 11 6.62 5.17 10.23
C ALA A 11 6.28 6.53 10.88
N GLN A 12 5.84 7.52 10.09
CA GLN A 12 5.74 8.92 10.54
C GLN A 12 4.81 9.10 11.75
N SER A 13 3.69 8.36 11.82
CA SER A 13 2.77 8.35 12.97
C SER A 13 1.74 7.21 12.87
N ALA A 14 2.16 6.01 12.47
CA ALA A 14 1.23 4.88 12.42
C ALA A 14 0.97 4.34 13.85
N GLY A 15 -0.28 3.99 14.15
CA GLY A 15 -0.65 3.46 15.46
C GLY A 15 0.19 2.23 15.80
N ALA A 16 0.50 2.03 17.10
CA ALA A 16 1.33 0.90 17.54
C ALA A 16 0.80 -0.47 17.08
N VAL A 17 -0.51 -0.60 16.86
CA VAL A 17 -1.14 -1.82 16.33
C VAL A 17 -0.77 -2.05 14.86
N ASP A 18 -0.70 -1.00 14.04
CA ASP A 18 -0.40 -1.09 12.61
C ASP A 18 1.07 -1.42 12.35
N THR A 19 1.97 -1.01 13.24
CA THR A 19 3.42 -1.18 13.05
C THR A 19 4.02 -2.38 13.81
N ARG A 20 3.20 -3.14 14.54
CA ARG A 20 3.68 -4.24 15.40
C ARG A 20 4.32 -5.42 14.64
N SER A 21 4.07 -5.54 13.34
CA SER A 21 4.63 -6.60 12.50
C SER A 21 4.52 -6.23 11.01
N ILE A 22 5.29 -6.91 10.15
CA ILE A 22 5.17 -6.81 8.69
C ILE A 22 3.71 -7.05 8.24
N GLY A 23 3.07 -8.10 8.78
CA GLY A 23 1.68 -8.41 8.44
C GLY A 23 0.71 -7.28 8.82
N ALA A 24 0.92 -6.64 9.98
CA ALA A 24 0.08 -5.52 10.41
C ALA A 24 0.24 -4.30 9.49
N ILE A 25 1.46 -4.00 9.05
CA ILE A 25 1.74 -2.88 8.12
C ILE A 25 1.07 -3.13 6.77
N LEU A 26 1.19 -4.35 6.23
CA LEU A 26 0.54 -4.73 4.97
C LEU A 26 -0.99 -4.63 5.09
N THR A 27 -1.56 -5.22 6.14
CA THR A 27 -3.02 -5.13 6.40
C THR A 27 -3.48 -3.68 6.52
N ALA A 28 -2.76 -2.85 7.28
CA ALA A 28 -3.11 -1.45 7.44
C ALA A 28 -3.03 -0.67 6.11
N THR A 29 -2.04 -0.99 5.26
CA THR A 29 -1.92 -0.39 3.92
C THR A 29 -3.13 -0.74 3.06
N TYR A 30 -3.51 -2.01 2.99
CA TYR A 30 -4.68 -2.47 2.22
C TYR A 30 -5.99 -1.87 2.75
N VAL A 31 -6.16 -1.83 4.08
CA VAL A 31 -7.36 -1.26 4.71
C VAL A 31 -7.46 0.23 4.44
N ALA A 32 -6.37 0.99 4.53
CA ALA A 32 -6.40 2.45 4.37
C ALA A 32 -6.86 2.90 2.97
N ILE A 33 -6.62 2.06 1.95
CA ILE A 33 -7.09 2.31 0.58
C ILE A 33 -8.37 1.55 0.23
N SER A 34 -8.96 0.80 1.17
CA SER A 34 -10.19 0.01 0.97
C SER A 34 -11.41 0.67 1.61
N GLY A 35 -12.61 0.39 1.09
CA GLY A 35 -13.85 1.03 1.52
C GLY A 35 -14.95 0.98 0.45
N ALA A 36 -16.18 1.24 0.88
CA ALA A 36 -17.35 1.27 0.02
C ALA A 36 -17.33 2.43 -0.98
N ALA A 37 -18.26 2.42 -1.92
CA ALA A 37 -18.45 3.55 -2.84
C ALA A 37 -18.78 4.84 -2.06
N GLY A 38 -18.12 5.94 -2.42
CA GLY A 38 -18.24 7.24 -1.73
C GLY A 38 -17.57 7.31 -0.35
N GLU A 39 -16.97 6.23 0.15
CA GLU A 39 -16.27 6.23 1.43
C GLU A 39 -14.89 6.86 1.30
N LYS A 40 -14.67 7.95 2.05
CA LYS A 40 -13.38 8.63 2.13
C LYS A 40 -12.30 7.70 2.69
N ARG A 41 -11.13 7.71 2.04
CA ARG A 41 -9.98 6.92 2.48
C ARG A 41 -9.20 7.63 3.57
N ASP A 42 -8.67 6.85 4.50
CA ASP A 42 -7.81 7.34 5.57
C ASP A 42 -6.37 7.53 5.04
N TRP A 43 -6.20 8.57 4.22
CA TRP A 43 -4.92 8.88 3.61
C TRP A 43 -3.85 9.28 4.63
N ASP A 44 -4.26 9.78 5.80
CA ASP A 44 -3.33 10.15 6.86
C ASP A 44 -2.73 8.87 7.47
N ARG A 45 -3.57 7.88 7.79
CA ARG A 45 -3.10 6.55 8.19
C ARG A 45 -2.24 5.92 7.11
N PHE A 46 -2.64 5.97 5.84
CA PHE A 46 -1.84 5.45 4.73
C PHE A 46 -0.44 6.05 4.72
N ARG A 47 -0.32 7.38 4.67
CA ARG A 47 0.98 8.07 4.61
C ARG A 47 1.85 7.74 5.81
N ASN A 48 1.24 7.65 6.98
CA ASN A 48 1.93 7.36 8.24
C ASN A 48 2.54 5.96 8.31
N LEU A 49 2.15 5.00 7.45
CA LEU A 49 2.74 3.65 7.38
C LEU A 49 4.10 3.64 6.68
N PHE A 50 4.46 4.71 5.98
CA PHE A 50 5.69 4.80 5.21
C PHE A 50 6.74 5.65 5.93
N ALA A 51 8.01 5.37 5.66
CA ALA A 51 9.11 6.25 6.04
C ALA A 51 9.05 7.55 5.20
N GLU A 52 9.62 8.63 5.72
CA GLU A 52 9.56 9.98 5.11
C GLU A 52 10.02 10.03 3.65
N ARG A 53 10.98 9.18 3.28
CA ARG A 53 11.58 9.11 1.94
C ARG A 53 11.15 7.88 1.15
N ALA A 54 10.07 7.23 1.54
CA ALA A 54 9.55 6.09 0.81
C ALA A 54 9.13 6.49 -0.61
N THR A 55 9.48 5.66 -1.57
CA THR A 55 9.05 5.79 -2.96
C THR A 55 7.89 4.84 -3.23
N LEU A 56 6.97 5.26 -4.10
CA LEU A 56 5.93 4.41 -4.64
C LEU A 56 6.06 4.37 -6.16
N SER A 57 5.69 3.25 -6.77
CA SER A 57 5.67 3.17 -8.23
C SER A 57 4.54 2.27 -8.69
N PHE A 58 3.90 2.67 -9.79
CA PHE A 58 2.91 1.87 -10.46
C PHE A 58 3.45 1.41 -11.81
N PHE A 59 3.22 0.14 -12.15
CA PHE A 59 3.54 -0.42 -13.44
C PHE A 59 2.24 -0.73 -14.18
N GLY A 60 2.15 -0.28 -15.42
CA GLY A 60 0.97 -0.48 -16.23
C GLY A 60 1.28 -0.38 -17.71
N ARG A 61 0.27 -0.73 -18.52
CA ARG A 61 0.34 -0.62 -19.97
C ARG A 61 -0.23 0.73 -20.39
N GLY A 62 0.55 1.50 -21.15
CA GLY A 62 0.10 2.76 -21.75
C GLY A 62 -0.88 2.53 -22.89
N GLN A 63 -1.49 3.61 -23.39
CA GLN A 63 -2.40 3.56 -24.55
C GLN A 63 -1.69 3.06 -25.83
N ASP A 64 -0.38 3.27 -25.92
CA ASP A 64 0.49 2.77 -27.00
C ASP A 64 0.82 1.27 -26.87
N GLY A 65 0.28 0.59 -25.85
CA GLY A 65 0.51 -0.81 -25.60
C GLY A 65 1.88 -1.13 -25.00
N LYS A 66 2.69 -0.14 -24.61
CA LYS A 66 3.99 -0.36 -23.96
C LYS A 66 3.85 -0.41 -22.45
N PHE A 67 4.74 -1.16 -21.79
CA PHE A 67 4.84 -1.12 -20.33
C PHE A 67 5.62 0.10 -19.89
N GLY A 68 5.06 0.82 -18.92
CA GLY A 68 5.67 1.99 -18.30
C GLY A 68 5.64 1.90 -16.79
N ARG A 69 6.53 2.67 -16.18
CA ARG A 69 6.58 2.93 -14.74
C ARG A 69 6.18 4.37 -14.50
N THR A 70 5.32 4.60 -13.51
CA THR A 70 5.04 5.93 -12.98
C THR A 70 5.59 6.00 -11.57
N ASP A 71 6.52 6.93 -11.34
CA ASP A 71 7.08 7.22 -10.02
C ASP A 71 6.16 8.14 -9.24
N MET A 72 6.02 7.86 -7.94
CA MET A 72 5.13 8.55 -7.02
C MET A 72 5.71 8.54 -5.60
N THR A 73 5.06 9.27 -4.70
CA THR A 73 5.29 9.18 -3.27
C THR A 73 4.03 8.68 -2.57
N PRO A 74 4.12 8.19 -1.32
CA PRO A 74 2.93 7.94 -0.51
C PRO A 74 2.03 9.18 -0.39
N ALA A 75 2.63 10.36 -0.37
CA ALA A 75 1.91 11.62 -0.30
C ALA A 75 1.12 11.93 -1.57
N SER A 76 1.64 11.64 -2.76
CA SER A 76 0.95 11.91 -4.03
C SER A 76 -0.08 10.85 -4.43
N GLN A 77 -0.20 9.75 -3.67
CA GLN A 77 -1.08 8.63 -4.02
C GLN A 77 -2.57 9.01 -3.94
N ASN A 78 -2.95 9.89 -3.01
CA ASN A 78 -4.32 10.37 -2.83
C ASN A 78 -4.82 11.12 -4.07
N GLU A 79 -4.05 12.08 -4.58
CA GLU A 79 -4.39 12.90 -5.75
C GLU A 79 -4.67 12.04 -6.98
N ARG A 80 -3.92 10.95 -7.13
CA ARG A 80 -4.07 10.03 -8.26
C ARG A 80 -5.26 9.09 -8.12
N SER A 81 -5.53 8.60 -6.91
CA SER A 81 -6.34 7.38 -6.73
C SER A 81 -7.64 7.60 -5.96
N ASP A 82 -7.77 8.70 -5.20
CA ASP A 82 -8.91 8.89 -4.29
C ASP A 82 -10.27 8.84 -5.02
N ALA A 83 -10.41 9.63 -6.09
CA ALA A 83 -11.65 9.65 -6.86
C ALA A 83 -12.00 8.29 -7.47
N SER A 84 -11.02 7.54 -7.97
CA SER A 84 -11.26 6.25 -8.63
C SER A 84 -11.58 5.13 -7.64
N LEU A 85 -10.96 5.15 -6.46
CA LEU A 85 -11.25 4.22 -5.37
C LEU A 85 -12.66 4.42 -4.81
N GLN A 86 -13.13 5.67 -4.75
CA GLN A 86 -14.46 6.00 -4.25
C GLN A 86 -15.58 5.80 -5.28
N ALA A 87 -15.29 5.85 -6.58
CA ALA A 87 -16.32 5.86 -7.63
C ALA A 87 -17.24 4.64 -7.64
N GLY A 88 -16.73 3.45 -7.30
CA GLY A 88 -17.51 2.21 -7.36
C GLY A 88 -17.29 1.26 -6.19
N GLY A 89 -16.67 1.73 -5.11
CA GLY A 89 -16.15 0.86 -4.07
C GLY A 89 -14.89 0.13 -4.50
N PHE A 90 -14.04 -0.13 -3.52
CA PHE A 90 -12.77 -0.79 -3.74
C PHE A 90 -12.30 -1.42 -2.44
N PHE A 91 -12.13 -2.74 -2.46
CA PHE A 91 -11.55 -3.53 -1.39
C PHE A 91 -10.39 -4.32 -1.96
N GLU A 92 -9.16 -3.88 -1.69
CA GLU A 92 -7.96 -4.61 -2.10
C GLU A 92 -7.60 -5.65 -1.05
N ILE A 93 -7.75 -6.93 -1.42
CA ILE A 93 -7.63 -8.04 -0.49
C ILE A 93 -6.41 -8.87 -0.85
N GLU A 94 -5.46 -9.01 0.09
CA GLU A 94 -4.34 -9.94 0.00
C GLU A 94 -4.86 -11.38 -0.07
N ILE A 95 -4.38 -12.14 -1.06
CA ILE A 95 -4.75 -13.55 -1.27
C ILE A 95 -3.55 -14.50 -1.16
N HIS A 96 -2.34 -13.98 -1.28
CA HIS A 96 -1.10 -14.74 -1.11
C HIS A 96 0.07 -13.78 -0.88
N ARG A 97 1.11 -14.22 -0.18
CA ARG A 97 2.36 -13.47 -0.11
C ARG A 97 3.57 -14.36 0.02
N ARG A 98 4.72 -13.84 -0.43
CA ARG A 98 6.05 -14.36 -0.13
C ARG A 98 6.86 -13.28 0.55
N SER A 99 7.55 -13.65 1.61
CA SER A 99 8.37 -12.73 2.40
C SER A 99 9.78 -13.28 2.53
N GLU A 100 10.76 -12.44 2.23
CA GLU A 100 12.18 -12.73 2.45
C GLU A 100 12.70 -11.70 3.45
N ARG A 101 13.45 -12.15 4.46
CA ARG A 101 13.96 -11.28 5.52
C ARG A 101 15.44 -11.54 5.77
N PHE A 102 16.20 -10.46 5.85
CA PHE A 102 17.59 -10.48 6.28
C PHE A 102 17.82 -9.35 7.29
N GLY A 103 18.06 -9.73 8.55
CA GLY A 103 18.19 -8.78 9.66
C GLY A 103 16.97 -7.87 9.81
N ASN A 104 17.19 -6.57 9.58
CA ASN A 104 16.19 -5.50 9.73
C ASN A 104 15.46 -5.15 8.43
N ILE A 105 15.74 -5.85 7.32
CA ILE A 105 15.10 -5.63 6.03
C ILE A 105 14.23 -6.83 5.69
N ALA A 106 13.04 -6.56 5.17
CA ALA A 106 12.17 -7.56 4.57
C ALA A 106 11.66 -7.07 3.22
N HIS A 107 11.59 -7.98 2.26
CA HIS A 107 10.88 -7.79 1.00
C HIS A 107 9.62 -8.65 1.02
N VAL A 108 8.49 -8.08 0.60
CA VAL A 108 7.22 -8.81 0.55
C VAL A 108 6.56 -8.63 -0.81
N CYS A 109 6.48 -9.73 -1.56
CA CYS A 109 5.66 -9.82 -2.75
C CYS A 109 4.27 -10.31 -2.35
N SER A 110 3.30 -9.40 -2.31
CA SER A 110 1.92 -9.67 -1.94
C SER A 110 1.01 -9.68 -3.15
N THR A 111 0.36 -10.80 -3.42
CA THR A 111 -0.68 -10.94 -4.44
C THR A 111 -2.01 -10.50 -3.87
N TYR A 112 -2.70 -9.63 -4.59
CA TYR A 112 -4.01 -9.12 -4.19
C TYR A 112 -5.07 -9.33 -5.27
N ALA A 113 -6.33 -9.29 -4.84
CA ALA A 113 -7.50 -9.44 -5.69
C ALA A 113 -8.57 -8.41 -5.26
N PRO A 114 -8.72 -7.29 -5.99
CA PRO A 114 -9.64 -6.24 -5.60
C PRO A 114 -11.09 -6.60 -5.95
N ARG A 115 -12.00 -6.15 -5.09
CA ARG A 115 -13.45 -6.28 -5.22
C ARG A 115 -14.14 -4.92 -5.13
N ARG A 116 -15.38 -4.81 -5.61
CA ARG A 116 -16.18 -3.58 -5.45
C ARG A 116 -16.82 -3.54 -4.08
N GLU A 117 -17.36 -4.67 -3.66
CA GLU A 117 -17.81 -4.95 -2.30
C GLU A 117 -16.98 -6.05 -1.66
N ALA A 118 -16.73 -5.97 -0.35
CA ALA A 118 -15.96 -6.99 0.36
C ALA A 118 -16.57 -8.40 0.25
N SER A 119 -17.90 -8.48 0.10
CA SER A 119 -18.67 -9.71 -0.06
C SER A 119 -18.74 -10.23 -1.50
N ASP A 120 -18.20 -9.52 -2.49
CA ASP A 120 -18.29 -9.96 -3.88
C ASP A 120 -17.64 -11.34 -4.07
N PRO A 121 -18.33 -12.27 -4.76
CA PRO A 121 -17.81 -13.62 -4.94
C PRO A 121 -16.58 -13.65 -5.84
N GLN A 122 -16.44 -12.68 -6.74
CA GLN A 122 -15.35 -12.61 -7.71
C GLN A 122 -14.64 -11.26 -7.65
N ALA A 123 -13.31 -11.29 -7.70
CA ALA A 123 -12.51 -10.10 -7.91
C ALA A 123 -12.54 -9.68 -9.38
N PHE A 124 -12.51 -8.38 -9.65
CA PHE A 124 -12.53 -7.86 -11.01
C PHE A 124 -11.13 -7.75 -11.63
N ALA A 125 -10.08 -7.94 -10.82
CA ALA A 125 -8.68 -7.94 -11.27
C ALA A 125 -7.81 -8.79 -10.34
N ARG A 126 -6.52 -8.85 -10.65
CA ARG A 126 -5.46 -9.37 -9.77
C ARG A 126 -4.20 -8.56 -9.99
N GLY A 127 -3.40 -8.40 -8.95
CA GLY A 127 -2.11 -7.73 -9.04
C GLY A 127 -1.13 -8.19 -7.97
N ILE A 128 0.06 -7.61 -8.01
CA ILE A 128 1.12 -7.85 -7.02
C ILE A 128 1.63 -6.50 -6.54
N ASN A 129 1.72 -6.33 -5.22
CA ASN A 129 2.46 -5.25 -4.58
C ASN A 129 3.81 -5.82 -4.12
N SER A 130 4.89 -5.09 -4.42
CA SER A 130 6.23 -5.36 -3.89
C SER A 130 6.52 -4.33 -2.82
N PHE A 131 6.57 -4.77 -1.57
CA PHE A 131 6.96 -3.99 -0.40
C PHE A 131 8.43 -4.23 -0.05
#